data_AF-A0A2V8ICA0-F1
#
_entry.id   AF-A0A2V8ICA0-F1
#
_cell.length_a   1.000
_cell.length_b   1.000
_cell.length_c   1.000
_cell.angle_alpha   90.00
_cell.angle_beta   90.00
_cell.angle_gamma   90.00
#
_symmetry.space_group_name_H-M   'P 1'
#
loop_
_entity.id
_entity.type
_entity.pdbx_description
1 polymer ?
#
loop_
_entity_poly.entity_id
_entity_poly.type
_entity_poly.pdbx_seq_one_letter_code
_entity_poly.pdbx_strand_id
1 'polypeptide(L)'
;GVCVTANEMTIPLINTSPTQIDAQLPPELAATRGVTLTVRSQRLGLVSPGVLVPLSASSPGVLSLDVNGTKTAAIIHGADFALVTPDYPAERDETLILYAAGLGPVDPRVAAGEAASADPFSVTTESVEVTIGGHPYPVLWSGLAPGMVGIYQINLYVPGDRSQGDDLPVFITAGGAASATDDAPLTSVH
;
A
#
# COMPACT_ATOMS: atom_id res chain seq x y z
N GLY A 1 25.11 11.40 5.18
CA GLY A 1 24.00 10.46 4.93
C GLY A 1 23.69 10.39 3.45
N VAL A 2 22.63 9.66 3.12
CA VAL A 2 21.98 9.69 1.80
C VAL A 2 20.81 10.67 1.91
N CYS A 3 20.56 11.41 0.83
CA CYS A 3 19.37 12.24 0.66
C CYS A 3 18.77 11.90 -0.70
N VAL A 4 17.45 11.74 -0.76
CA VAL A 4 16.73 11.61 -2.04
C VAL A 4 15.92 12.88 -2.24
N THR A 5 15.92 13.39 -3.47
CA THR A 5 15.11 14.55 -3.84
C THR A 5 14.21 14.24 -5.01
N ALA A 6 12.99 14.76 -4.99
CA ALA A 6 12.02 14.76 -6.08
C ALA A 6 11.86 16.21 -6.58
N ASN A 7 12.26 16.49 -7.83
CA ASN A 7 12.34 17.87 -8.36
C ASN A 7 13.09 18.82 -7.40
N GLU A 8 14.21 18.35 -6.85
CA GLU A 8 15.06 19.06 -5.86
C GLU A 8 14.47 19.23 -4.45
N MET A 9 13.22 18.82 -4.21
CA MET A 9 12.64 18.76 -2.86
C MET A 9 13.07 17.48 -2.15
N THR A 10 13.67 17.59 -0.96
CA THR A 10 14.01 16.43 -0.12
C THR A 10 12.75 15.66 0.25
N ILE A 11 12.78 14.34 0.07
CA ILE A 11 11.68 13.46 0.46
C ILE A 11 12.04 12.63 1.70
N PRO A 12 11.08 12.33 2.58
CA PRO A 12 11.31 11.47 3.74
C PRO A 12 11.81 10.08 3.34
N LEU A 13 12.86 9.61 4.01
CA LEU A 13 13.35 8.24 3.88
C LEU A 13 12.80 7.41 5.04
N ILE A 14 12.12 6.32 4.72
CA ILE A 14 11.56 5.37 5.67
C ILE A 14 12.65 4.38 6.09
N ASN A 15 13.46 3.92 5.14
CA ASN A 15 14.54 2.99 5.38
C ASN A 15 15.67 3.19 4.37
N THR A 16 16.91 2.94 4.81
CA THR A 16 18.09 2.98 3.95
C THR A 16 19.03 1.86 4.33
N SER A 17 19.39 1.04 3.35
CA SER A 17 20.44 0.03 3.43
C SER A 17 21.48 0.26 2.32
N PRO A 18 22.60 -0.49 2.29
CA PRO A 18 23.56 -0.38 1.20
C PRO A 18 22.97 -0.64 -0.20
N THR A 19 21.86 -1.39 -0.30
CA THR A 19 21.26 -1.81 -1.57
C THR A 19 19.82 -1.36 -1.77
N GLN A 20 19.20 -0.70 -0.80
CA GLN A 20 17.79 -0.31 -0.84
C GLN A 20 17.56 1.06 -0.20
N ILE A 21 16.70 1.85 -0.80
CA ILE A 21 16.14 3.06 -0.20
C ILE A 21 14.63 2.96 -0.30
N ASP A 22 13.95 3.02 0.83
CA ASP A 22 12.50 3.17 0.89
C ASP A 22 12.22 4.62 1.25
N ALA A 23 11.49 5.33 0.37
CA ALA A 23 11.20 6.74 0.53
C ALA A 23 9.72 7.00 0.26
N GLN A 24 9.16 7.98 0.97
CA GLN A 24 7.78 8.39 0.76
C GLN A 24 7.74 9.63 -0.13
N LEU A 25 7.06 9.54 -1.27
CA LEU A 25 6.78 10.73 -2.06
C LEU A 25 5.80 11.64 -1.30
N PRO A 26 6.12 12.94 -1.16
CA PRO A 26 5.19 13.89 -0.59
C PRO A 26 3.87 13.94 -1.37
N PRO A 27 2.70 13.84 -0.70
CA PRO A 27 1.41 13.86 -1.37
C PRO A 27 1.15 15.17 -2.15
N GLU A 28 1.86 16.26 -1.82
CA GLU A 28 1.87 17.52 -2.56
C GLU A 28 2.28 17.34 -4.03
N LEU A 29 3.12 16.34 -4.32
CA LEU A 29 3.63 16.09 -5.66
C LEU A 29 2.64 15.31 -6.54
N ALA A 30 1.56 14.76 -5.97
CA ALA A 30 0.57 13.96 -6.70
C ALA A 30 -0.16 14.76 -7.80
N ALA A 31 -0.24 16.09 -7.68
CA ALA A 31 -0.80 16.97 -8.72
C ALA A 31 0.15 17.16 -9.92
N THR A 32 1.42 16.75 -9.81
CA THR A 32 2.38 16.81 -10.91
C THR A 32 2.31 15.52 -11.73
N ARG A 33 2.54 15.60 -13.06
CA ARG A 33 2.50 14.42 -13.95
C ARG A 33 3.75 13.53 -13.84
N GLY A 34 4.74 13.95 -13.06
CA GLY A 34 5.99 13.25 -12.87
C GLY A 34 7.01 14.06 -12.08
N VAL A 35 7.94 13.36 -11.46
CA VAL A 35 9.05 13.93 -10.71
C VAL A 35 10.37 13.33 -11.17
N THR A 36 11.43 14.12 -11.17
CA THR A 36 12.80 13.61 -11.34
C THR A 36 13.38 13.28 -9.99
N LEU A 37 13.64 11.99 -9.75
CA LEU A 37 14.33 11.52 -8.55
C LEU A 37 15.84 11.61 -8.73
N THR A 38 16.54 12.14 -7.73
CA THR A 38 17.99 12.05 -7.63
C THR A 38 18.41 11.58 -6.25
N VAL A 39 19.45 10.75 -6.19
CA VAL A 39 20.07 10.28 -4.95
C VAL A 39 21.37 11.05 -4.74
N ARG A 40 21.53 11.64 -3.57
CA ARG A 40 22.69 12.44 -3.17
C ARG A 40 23.40 11.76 -2.01
N SER A 41 24.68 11.44 -2.20
CA SER A 41 25.56 10.97 -1.12
C SER A 41 26.30 12.15 -0.53
N GLN A 42 25.88 12.61 0.66
CA GLN A 42 26.56 13.72 1.34
C GLN A 42 28.00 13.36 1.74
N ARG A 43 28.27 12.07 2.00
CA ARG A 43 29.60 11.58 2.39
C ARG A 43 30.59 11.66 1.24
N LEU A 44 30.14 11.34 0.02
CA LEU A 44 31.00 11.28 -1.15
C LEU A 44 30.93 12.54 -2.01
N GLY A 45 29.98 13.44 -1.75
CA GLY A 45 29.73 14.60 -2.61
C GLY A 45 29.21 14.24 -4.00
N LEU A 46 28.61 13.05 -4.15
CA LEU A 46 28.14 12.51 -5.42
C LEU A 46 26.62 12.64 -5.56
N VAL A 47 26.16 12.80 -6.81
CA VAL A 47 24.74 12.86 -7.20
C VAL A 47 24.53 11.86 -8.33
N SER A 48 23.47 11.06 -8.24
CA SER A 48 23.08 10.15 -9.32
C SER A 48 22.56 10.93 -10.54
N PRO A 49 22.54 10.32 -11.73
CA PRO A 49 21.64 10.77 -12.79
C PRO A 49 20.19 10.86 -12.27
N GLY A 50 19.42 11.78 -12.84
CA GLY A 50 18.00 11.91 -12.56
C GLY A 50 17.21 10.77 -13.21
N VAL A 51 16.27 10.20 -12.47
CA VAL A 51 15.30 9.21 -12.97
C VAL A 51 13.93 9.86 -13.01
N LEU A 52 13.33 9.93 -14.20
CA LEU A 52 11.96 10.41 -14.34
C LEU A 52 10.99 9.32 -13.85
N VAL A 53 10.17 9.66 -12.86
CA VAL A 53 9.11 8.81 -12.34
C VAL A 53 7.77 9.46 -12.68
N PRO A 54 6.93 8.84 -13.52
CA PRO A 54 5.58 9.33 -13.75
C PRO A 54 4.77 9.23 -12.45
N LEU A 55 3.94 10.24 -12.18
CA LEU A 55 3.08 10.25 -11.01
C LEU A 55 1.61 10.21 -11.43
N SER A 56 0.82 9.58 -10.57
CA SER A 56 -0.63 9.54 -10.62
C SER A 56 -1.17 9.96 -9.25
N ALA A 57 -2.41 10.45 -9.22
CA ALA A 57 -3.09 10.79 -7.97
C ALA A 57 -3.23 9.57 -7.04
N SER A 58 -3.31 8.38 -7.61
CA SER A 58 -3.29 7.09 -6.94
C SER A 58 -2.38 6.11 -7.70
N SER A 59 -1.67 5.28 -6.95
CA SER A 59 -0.82 4.20 -7.46
C SER A 59 -0.88 3.06 -6.46
N PRO A 60 -2.03 2.34 -6.37
CA PRO A 60 -2.27 1.40 -5.30
C PRO A 60 -1.28 0.22 -5.39
N GLY A 61 -0.82 -0.23 -4.23
CA GLY A 61 0.01 -1.42 -4.08
C GLY A 61 -0.44 -2.24 -2.88
N VAL A 62 -0.64 -3.54 -3.08
CA VAL A 62 -0.91 -4.50 -2.01
C VAL A 62 0.40 -4.76 -1.28
N LEU A 63 0.43 -4.54 0.03
CA LEU A 63 1.59 -4.92 0.83
C LEU A 63 1.60 -6.44 0.98
N SER A 64 2.79 -7.03 1.03
CA SER A 64 2.96 -8.47 1.10
C SER A 64 4.08 -8.87 2.06
N LEU A 65 3.98 -10.09 2.56
CA LEU A 65 5.01 -10.77 3.32
C LEU A 65 5.48 -11.99 2.54
N ASP A 66 6.72 -12.42 2.81
CA ASP A 66 7.16 -13.75 2.41
C ASP A 66 6.69 -14.76 3.46
N VAL A 67 5.82 -15.67 3.06
CA VAL A 67 5.38 -16.80 3.89
C VAL A 67 5.79 -18.07 3.17
N ASN A 68 6.85 -18.71 3.66
CA ASN A 68 7.41 -19.95 3.10
C ASN A 68 7.81 -19.84 1.61
N GLY A 69 8.33 -18.68 1.17
CA GLY A 69 8.71 -18.43 -0.21
C GLY A 69 7.56 -17.99 -1.11
N THR A 70 6.36 -17.82 -0.56
CA THR A 70 5.20 -17.26 -1.25
C THR A 70 5.00 -15.81 -0.86
N LYS A 71 4.74 -14.96 -1.85
CA LYS A 71 4.37 -13.55 -1.66
C LYS A 71 2.91 -13.47 -1.22
N THR A 72 2.67 -13.52 0.09
CA THR A 72 1.33 -13.50 0.68
C THR A 72 0.88 -12.07 0.93
N ALA A 73 -0.33 -11.72 0.54
CA ALA A 73 -0.93 -10.42 0.82
C ALA A 73 -0.98 -10.16 2.34
N ALA A 74 -0.68 -8.94 2.75
CA ALA A 74 -0.75 -8.49 4.14
C ALA A 74 -2.23 -8.30 4.54
N ILE A 75 -2.95 -9.41 4.66
CA ILE A 75 -4.34 -9.49 5.06
C ILE A 75 -4.40 -10.20 6.42
N ILE A 76 -5.12 -9.61 7.36
CA ILE A 76 -5.38 -10.20 8.67
C ILE A 76 -6.87 -10.35 8.92
N HIS A 77 -7.24 -11.31 9.74
CA HIS A 77 -8.62 -11.50 10.21
C HIS A 77 -9.04 -10.31 11.08
N GLY A 78 -10.26 -9.80 10.86
CA GLY A 78 -10.79 -8.69 11.64
C GLY A 78 -11.16 -9.07 13.08
N ALA A 79 -11.34 -10.36 13.36
CA ALA A 79 -11.74 -10.84 14.68
C ALA A 79 -10.58 -10.96 15.67
N ASP A 80 -9.41 -11.40 15.22
CA ASP A 80 -8.27 -11.73 16.08
C ASP A 80 -6.92 -11.15 15.60
N PHE A 81 -6.91 -10.45 14.46
CA PHE A 81 -5.73 -9.83 13.86
C PHE A 81 -4.63 -10.82 13.46
N ALA A 82 -4.94 -12.12 13.34
CA ALA A 82 -4.01 -13.11 12.82
C ALA A 82 -3.86 -12.99 11.29
N LEU A 83 -2.69 -13.37 10.77
CA LEU A 83 -2.41 -13.34 9.34
C LEU A 83 -3.22 -14.41 8.61
N VAL A 84 -3.86 -14.01 7.50
CA VAL A 84 -4.51 -14.94 6.58
C VAL A 84 -3.44 -15.72 5.83
N THR A 85 -3.48 -17.05 5.94
CA THR A 85 -2.53 -17.98 5.32
C THR A 85 -3.25 -19.24 4.85
N PRO A 86 -2.63 -20.14 4.06
CA PRO A 86 -3.26 -21.42 3.72
C PRO A 86 -3.60 -22.28 4.95
N ASP A 87 -2.81 -22.18 6.03
CA ASP A 87 -3.05 -22.91 7.28
C ASP A 87 -4.11 -22.24 8.18
N TYR A 88 -4.41 -20.96 7.93
CA TYR A 88 -5.47 -20.20 8.58
C TYR A 88 -6.13 -19.27 7.54
N PRO A 89 -6.97 -19.83 6.65
CA PRO A 89 -7.52 -19.09 5.53
C PRO A 89 -8.66 -18.19 5.98
N ALA A 90 -8.94 -17.15 5.20
CA ALA A 90 -10.12 -16.33 5.41
C ALA A 90 -11.40 -17.16 5.26
N GLU A 91 -12.32 -17.01 6.20
CA GLU A 91 -13.60 -17.68 6.21
C GLU A 91 -14.70 -16.82 5.60
N ARG A 92 -15.72 -17.49 5.06
CA ARG A 92 -16.95 -16.82 4.63
C ARG A 92 -17.62 -16.05 5.76
N ASP A 93 -18.24 -14.94 5.38
CA ASP A 93 -19.04 -14.08 6.24
C ASP A 93 -18.25 -13.43 7.40
N GLU A 94 -16.95 -13.22 7.20
CA GLU A 94 -16.09 -12.46 8.11
C GLU A 94 -15.64 -11.11 7.54
N THR A 95 -14.99 -10.31 8.39
CA THR A 95 -14.28 -9.09 7.98
C THR A 95 -12.78 -9.34 7.96
N LEU A 96 -12.09 -8.85 6.93
CA LEU A 96 -10.65 -8.85 6.82
C LEU A 96 -10.11 -7.41 6.82
N ILE A 97 -8.85 -7.27 7.22
CA ILE A 97 -8.09 -6.03 7.18
C ILE A 97 -6.92 -6.23 6.21
N LEU A 98 -6.94 -5.52 5.09
CA LEU A 98 -5.89 -5.52 4.07
C LEU A 98 -5.03 -4.26 4.18
N TYR A 99 -3.71 -4.43 4.23
CA TYR A 99 -2.75 -3.32 4.21
C TYR A 99 -2.27 -3.00 2.79
N ALA A 100 -2.20 -1.72 2.46
CA ALA A 100 -1.82 -1.22 1.15
C ALA A 100 -1.01 0.07 1.23
N ALA A 101 -0.47 0.51 0.09
CA ALA A 101 0.14 1.82 -0.10
C ALA A 101 -0.46 2.50 -1.33
N GLY A 102 -0.34 3.84 -1.41
CA GLY A 102 -0.64 4.59 -2.62
C GLY A 102 -2.11 4.65 -3.04
N LEU A 103 -3.06 4.52 -2.10
CA LEU A 103 -4.50 4.59 -2.42
C LEU A 103 -4.97 6.01 -2.82
N GLY A 104 -4.14 7.02 -2.63
CA GLY A 104 -4.43 8.41 -3.01
C GLY A 104 -4.75 9.31 -1.82
N PRO A 105 -5.38 10.48 -2.04
CA PRO A 105 -5.57 11.48 -1.00
C PRO A 105 -6.53 11.04 0.11
N VAL A 106 -6.27 11.52 1.32
CA VAL A 106 -7.09 11.29 2.52
C VAL A 106 -7.55 12.59 3.17
N ASP A 107 -8.65 12.51 3.91
CA ASP A 107 -9.18 13.59 4.76
C ASP A 107 -9.49 13.05 6.18
N PRO A 108 -8.91 13.63 7.25
CA PRO A 108 -7.93 14.72 7.26
C PRO A 108 -6.60 14.38 6.60
N ARG A 109 -5.99 15.39 5.98
CA ARG A 109 -4.68 15.27 5.31
C ARG A 109 -3.56 14.98 6.30
N VAL A 110 -2.67 14.04 5.94
CA VAL A 110 -1.43 13.73 6.69
C VAL A 110 -0.22 14.08 5.82
N ALA A 111 0.77 14.76 6.41
CA ALA A 111 2.02 15.12 5.71
C ALA A 111 2.90 13.88 5.51
N ALA A 112 3.75 13.88 4.48
CA ALA A 112 4.70 12.78 4.30
C ALA A 112 5.72 12.72 5.46
N GLY A 113 6.07 11.51 5.86
CA GLY A 113 6.91 11.23 7.02
C GLY A 113 6.16 11.21 8.35
N GLU A 114 4.91 11.68 8.41
CA GLU A 114 4.10 11.69 9.63
C GLU A 114 3.25 10.42 9.75
N ALA A 115 3.09 9.93 10.98
CA ALA A 115 2.20 8.82 11.27
C ALA A 115 0.74 9.29 11.29
N ALA A 116 -0.19 8.45 10.82
CA ALA A 116 -1.61 8.79 10.87
C ALA A 116 -2.17 8.77 12.31
N SER A 117 -3.11 9.67 12.60
CA SER A 117 -3.82 9.70 13.89
C SER A 117 -4.85 8.58 13.99
N ALA A 118 -5.11 8.11 15.22
CA ALA A 118 -6.25 7.24 15.53
C ALA A 118 -7.54 8.05 15.78
N ASP A 119 -7.42 9.37 16.01
CA ASP A 119 -8.56 10.27 16.24
C ASP A 119 -8.23 11.70 15.78
N PRO A 120 -8.92 12.27 14.79
CA PRO A 120 -9.80 11.56 13.85
C PRO A 120 -8.99 10.62 12.93
N PHE A 121 -9.66 9.61 12.38
CA PHE A 121 -9.07 8.80 11.31
C PHE A 121 -8.99 9.58 10.00
N SER A 122 -7.90 9.39 9.25
CA SER A 122 -7.73 9.90 7.88
C SER A 122 -8.29 8.91 6.86
N VAL A 123 -9.41 9.24 6.24
CA VAL A 123 -10.17 8.35 5.33
C VAL A 123 -9.83 8.67 3.87
N THR A 124 -9.76 7.66 3.00
CA THR A 124 -9.56 7.87 1.55
C THR A 124 -10.69 8.69 0.96
N THR A 125 -10.35 9.67 0.14
CA THR A 125 -11.33 10.54 -0.54
C THR A 125 -11.84 9.95 -1.87
N GLU A 126 -11.07 9.05 -2.47
CA GLU A 126 -11.40 8.34 -3.70
C GLU A 126 -12.01 6.96 -3.40
N SER A 127 -12.75 6.40 -4.36
CA SER A 127 -13.28 5.05 -4.26
C SER A 127 -12.16 4.01 -4.27
N VAL A 128 -12.24 3.04 -3.35
CA VAL A 128 -11.34 1.89 -3.26
C VAL A 128 -12.13 0.61 -3.52
N GLU A 129 -11.62 -0.22 -4.43
CA GLU A 129 -12.18 -1.52 -4.78
C GLU A 129 -11.13 -2.60 -4.57
N VAL A 130 -11.54 -3.76 -4.03
CA VAL A 130 -10.67 -4.91 -3.83
C VAL A 130 -11.21 -6.09 -4.63
N THR A 131 -10.33 -6.77 -5.36
CA THR A 131 -10.65 -8.02 -6.06
C THR A 131 -9.73 -9.12 -5.56
N ILE A 132 -10.29 -10.26 -5.19
CA ILE A 132 -9.54 -11.44 -4.77
C ILE A 132 -9.98 -12.61 -5.64
N GLY A 133 -9.04 -13.30 -6.28
CA GLY A 133 -9.35 -14.45 -7.14
C GLY A 133 -10.25 -14.11 -8.33
N GLY A 134 -10.22 -12.86 -8.81
CA GLY A 134 -11.09 -12.37 -9.88
C GLY A 134 -12.50 -11.96 -9.46
N HIS A 135 -12.83 -11.99 -8.16
CA HIS A 135 -14.14 -11.60 -7.65
C HIS A 135 -14.07 -10.34 -6.76
N PRO A 136 -15.04 -9.40 -6.82
CA PRO A 136 -14.99 -8.10 -6.12
C PRO A 136 -15.46 -8.19 -4.67
N TYR A 137 -14.64 -7.82 -3.68
CA TYR A 137 -14.98 -7.90 -2.26
C TYR A 137 -15.50 -6.54 -1.76
N PRO A 138 -16.64 -6.50 -1.03
CA PRO A 138 -17.17 -5.25 -0.50
C PRO A 138 -16.18 -4.57 0.46
N VAL A 139 -15.80 -3.33 0.14
CA VAL A 139 -14.99 -2.48 1.03
C VAL A 139 -15.92 -1.78 2.02
N LEU A 140 -15.70 -2.03 3.30
CA LEU A 140 -16.46 -1.44 4.41
C LEU A 140 -15.84 -0.11 4.87
N TRP A 141 -14.52 0.01 4.78
CA TRP A 141 -13.76 1.21 5.17
C TRP A 141 -12.38 1.23 4.52
N SER A 142 -11.85 2.42 4.24
CA SER A 142 -10.46 2.59 3.80
C SER A 142 -9.86 3.93 4.25
N GLY A 143 -8.60 3.91 4.70
CA GLY A 143 -7.91 5.10 5.20
C GLY A 143 -6.47 4.79 5.59
N LEU A 144 -5.75 5.79 6.11
CA LEU A 144 -4.41 5.54 6.65
C LEU A 144 -4.51 4.75 7.95
N ALA A 145 -3.63 3.75 8.10
CA ALA A 145 -3.52 2.94 9.29
C ALA A 145 -2.89 3.77 10.44
N PRO A 146 -3.56 3.91 11.60
CA PRO A 146 -3.05 4.72 12.70
C PRO A 146 -1.65 4.28 13.17
N GLY A 147 -0.81 5.26 13.50
CA GLY A 147 0.56 5.01 13.97
C GLY A 147 1.54 4.59 12.86
N MET A 148 1.07 4.39 11.63
CA MET A 148 1.92 4.04 10.48
C MET A 148 2.09 5.23 9.54
N VAL A 149 3.25 5.27 8.87
CA VAL A 149 3.60 6.31 7.89
C VAL A 149 3.30 5.79 6.49
N GLY A 150 2.33 6.39 5.81
CA GLY A 150 2.02 6.10 4.40
C GLY A 150 1.39 4.74 4.11
N ILE A 151 1.04 3.97 5.15
CA ILE A 151 0.33 2.69 5.04
C ILE A 151 -1.17 2.94 5.19
N TYR A 152 -1.93 2.32 4.30
CA TYR A 152 -3.38 2.31 4.30
C TYR A 152 -3.88 0.98 4.85
N GLN A 153 -5.03 1.03 5.50
CA GLN A 153 -5.83 -0.12 5.89
C GLN A 153 -7.14 -0.08 5.10
N ILE A 154 -7.58 -1.26 4.65
CA ILE A 154 -8.85 -1.50 3.99
C ILE A 154 -9.58 -2.58 4.77
N ASN A 155 -10.75 -2.27 5.33
CA ASN A 155 -11.64 -3.26 5.91
C ASN A 155 -12.56 -3.78 4.81
N LEU A 156 -12.59 -5.09 4.60
CA LEU A 156 -13.41 -5.71 3.56
C LEU A 156 -14.20 -6.90 4.12
N TYR A 157 -15.37 -7.15 3.57
CA TYR A 157 -16.21 -8.29 3.91
C TYR A 157 -15.95 -9.44 2.94
N VAL A 158 -15.98 -10.68 3.44
CA VAL A 158 -15.91 -11.91 2.64
C VAL A 158 -17.34 -12.43 2.41
N PRO A 159 -17.94 -12.27 1.23
CA PRO A 159 -19.29 -12.79 1.00
C PRO A 159 -19.32 -14.32 1.02
N GLY A 160 -20.40 -14.91 1.56
CA GLY A 160 -20.57 -16.36 1.59
C GLY A 160 -20.64 -17.08 0.23
N ASP A 161 -20.68 -16.36 -0.89
CA ASP A 161 -20.71 -16.92 -2.25
C ASP A 161 -19.32 -17.05 -2.92
N ARG A 162 -18.23 -16.72 -2.19
CA ARG A 162 -16.89 -16.67 -2.77
C ARG A 162 -16.31 -18.05 -3.07
N SER A 163 -15.51 -18.10 -4.14
CA SER A 163 -14.72 -19.26 -4.52
C SER A 163 -13.67 -19.55 -3.46
N GLN A 164 -13.52 -20.83 -3.11
CA GLN A 164 -12.45 -21.27 -2.23
C GLN A 164 -11.14 -21.40 -3.02
N GLY A 165 -10.02 -21.15 -2.36
CA GLY A 165 -8.69 -21.39 -2.91
C GLY A 165 -7.59 -20.85 -2.00
N ASP A 166 -6.42 -21.48 -2.08
CA ASP A 166 -5.26 -21.12 -1.27
C ASP A 166 -4.38 -20.04 -1.90
N ASP A 167 -4.45 -19.89 -3.22
CA ASP A 167 -3.58 -19.04 -4.04
C ASP A 167 -4.39 -18.03 -4.87
N LEU A 168 -5.23 -17.23 -4.21
CA LEU A 168 -6.05 -16.23 -4.87
C LEU A 168 -5.30 -14.89 -4.99
N PRO A 169 -5.06 -14.36 -6.20
CA PRO A 169 -4.38 -13.07 -6.35
C PRO A 169 -5.25 -11.92 -5.86
N VAL A 170 -4.62 -10.95 -5.19
CA VAL A 170 -5.24 -9.76 -4.62
C VAL A 170 -4.88 -8.53 -5.44
N PHE A 171 -5.90 -7.78 -5.87
CA PHE A 171 -5.77 -6.53 -6.58
C PHE A 171 -6.55 -5.41 -5.90
N ILE A 172 -6.02 -4.19 -5.98
CA ILE A 172 -6.70 -2.98 -5.51
C ILE A 172 -6.83 -2.02 -6.67
N THR A 173 -8.02 -1.43 -6.82
CA THR A 173 -8.24 -0.25 -7.66
C THR A 173 -8.57 0.94 -6.77
N ALA A 174 -7.90 2.07 -6.98
CA ALA A 174 -8.15 3.31 -6.23
C ALA A 174 -8.10 4.50 -7.18
N GLY A 175 -9.11 5.37 -7.17
CA GLY A 175 -9.16 6.56 -8.04
C GLY A 175 -9.00 6.24 -9.54
N GLY A 176 -9.44 5.06 -9.98
CA GLY A 176 -9.30 4.58 -11.36
C GLY A 176 -7.94 3.99 -11.75
N ALA A 177 -6.95 3.97 -10.84
CA ALA A 177 -5.68 3.27 -11.03
C ALA A 177 -5.72 1.89 -10.37
N ALA A 178 -5.17 0.87 -11.04
CA ALA A 178 -5.06 -0.49 -10.52
C ALA A 178 -3.66 -0.80 -10.01
N SER A 179 -3.56 -1.70 -9.04
CA SER A 179 -2.29 -2.25 -8.58
C SER A 179 -1.66 -3.13 -9.67
N ALA A 180 -0.35 -3.36 -9.57
CA ALA A 180 0.34 -4.27 -10.47
C ALA A 180 -0.33 -5.65 -10.46
N THR A 181 -0.55 -6.21 -11.65
CA THR A 181 -1.19 -7.53 -11.80
C THR A 181 -0.17 -8.66 -11.91
N ASP A 182 1.03 -8.36 -12.39
CA ASP A 182 2.14 -9.29 -12.46
C ASP A 182 2.70 -9.52 -11.05
N ASP A 183 2.88 -10.79 -10.66
CA ASP A 183 3.37 -11.17 -9.32
C ASP A 183 2.52 -10.57 -8.18
N ALA A 184 1.19 -10.56 -8.37
CA ALA A 184 0.27 -10.07 -7.35
C ALA A 184 0.33 -10.94 -6.08
N PRO A 185 0.30 -10.32 -4.88
CA PRO A 185 0.27 -11.08 -3.63
C PRO A 185 -0.94 -12.00 -3.55
N LEU A 186 -0.72 -13.19 -2.98
CA LEU A 186 -1.72 -14.24 -2.89
C LEU A 186 -2.38 -14.26 -1.51
N THR A 187 -3.61 -14.76 -1.44
CA THR A 187 -4.32 -15.01 -0.18
C THR A 187 -5.17 -16.27 -0.29
N SER A 188 -5.63 -16.77 0.86
CA SER A 188 -6.39 -18.00 0.97
C SER A 188 -7.79 -17.70 1.52
N VAL A 189 -8.84 -18.19 0.85
CA VAL A 189 -10.25 -17.98 1.22
C VAL A 189 -10.99 -19.32 1.15
N HIS A 190 -11.76 -19.69 2.18
CA HIS A 190 -12.49 -20.96 2.31
C HIS A 190 -13.95 -20.74 2.75
#